data_AF-A0A183FBT3-F1
#
_entry.id   AF-A0A183FBT3-F1
#
_cell.length_a   1.000
_cell.length_b   1.000
_cell.length_c   1.000
_cell.angle_alpha   90.00
_cell.angle_beta   90.00
_cell.angle_gamma   90.00
#
_symmetry.space_group_name_H-M   'P 1'
#
loop_
_entity.id
_entity.type
_entity.pdbx_description
1 polymer ?
#
loop_
_entity_poly.entity_id
_entity_poly.type
_entity_poly.pdbx_seq_one_letter_code
_entity_poly.pdbx_strand_id
1 'polypeptide(L)'
;MLDIGDFNASEGWASRFESRHGIVFKQVQGEAGDVDMEAVSDWHQIVPYKGLEQFSEENVFNVYETGLFWRLLPSKTMAFKGDRCTSGKRSKERITVLVGSNMSGTEKMPLLVIGKSRSPRCFKNASVPVDYEANQKAWMTGEHD
;
A
#
# COMPACT_ATOMS: atom_id res chain seq x y z
N MET A 1 8.17 -18.85 27.92
CA MET A 1 8.08 -19.64 26.67
C MET A 1 7.74 -21.05 27.10
N LEU A 2 6.66 -21.66 26.58
CA LEU A 2 6.26 -23.01 26.97
C LEU A 2 7.26 -23.99 26.36
N ASP A 3 8.07 -24.61 27.21
CA ASP A 3 9.20 -25.47 26.86
C ASP A 3 8.71 -26.84 26.34
N ILE A 4 8.02 -26.83 25.20
CA ILE A 4 7.39 -28.00 24.57
C ILE A 4 7.95 -28.11 23.16
N GLY A 5 8.99 -28.95 22.99
CA GLY A 5 9.75 -29.08 21.73
C GLY A 5 8.92 -29.54 20.53
N ASP A 6 7.81 -30.24 20.76
CA ASP A 6 6.98 -30.87 19.72
C ASP A 6 5.57 -30.29 19.62
N PHE A 7 5.35 -29.06 20.11
CA PHE A 7 4.01 -28.47 20.06
C PHE A 7 3.60 -28.16 18.62
N ASN A 8 2.62 -28.91 18.11
CA ASN A 8 2.00 -28.69 16.80
C ASN A 8 0.51 -28.36 16.97
N ALA A 9 0.16 -27.09 16.83
CA ALA A 9 -1.21 -26.61 16.93
C ALA A 9 -1.96 -26.80 15.61
N SER A 10 -3.16 -27.39 15.68
CA SER A 10 -4.10 -27.36 14.57
C SER A 10 -4.77 -25.99 14.45
N GLU A 11 -5.28 -25.64 13.27
CA GLU A 11 -6.06 -24.41 13.05
C GLU A 11 -7.25 -24.30 14.01
N GLY A 12 -7.90 -25.42 14.32
CA GLY A 12 -8.99 -25.49 15.28
C GLY A 12 -8.58 -25.20 16.72
N TRP A 13 -7.36 -25.58 17.12
CA TRP A 13 -6.79 -25.21 18.42
C TRP A 13 -6.56 -23.70 18.49
N ALA A 14 -5.95 -23.12 17.45
CA ALA A 14 -5.66 -21.69 17.38
C ALA A 14 -6.93 -20.83 17.44
N SER A 15 -7.93 -21.16 16.61
CA SER A 15 -9.21 -20.43 16.58
C SER A 15 -9.94 -20.47 17.94
N ARG A 16 -9.98 -21.64 18.59
CA ARG A 16 -10.59 -21.77 19.92
C ARG A 16 -9.80 -21.06 21.01
N PHE A 17 -8.48 -21.05 20.92
CA PHE A 17 -7.61 -20.31 21.81
C PHE A 17 -7.86 -18.79 21.68
N GLU A 18 -7.89 -18.27 20.46
CA GLU A 18 -8.19 -16.87 20.18
C GLU A 18 -9.56 -16.47 20.76
N SER A 19 -10.60 -17.27 20.49
CA SER A 19 -11.95 -17.03 21.00
C SER A 19 -12.02 -17.05 22.53
N ARG A 20 -11.41 -18.06 23.17
CA ARG A 20 -11.41 -18.20 24.64
C ARG A 20 -10.70 -17.03 25.33
N HIS A 21 -9.63 -16.54 24.73
CA HIS A 21 -8.81 -15.48 25.31
C HIS A 21 -9.16 -14.08 24.78
N GLY A 22 -10.19 -13.96 23.94
CA GLY A 22 -10.66 -12.69 23.40
C GLY A 22 -9.65 -12.01 22.47
N ILE A 23 -8.82 -12.78 21.78
CA ILE A 23 -7.85 -12.30 20.78
C ILE A 23 -8.63 -12.03 19.50
N VAL A 24 -8.61 -10.79 19.02
CA VAL A 24 -9.37 -10.34 17.84
C VAL A 24 -8.47 -9.57 16.87
N PHE A 25 -8.62 -9.87 15.57
CA PHE A 25 -7.90 -9.17 14.51
C PHE A 25 -8.65 -7.89 14.11
N LYS A 26 -8.23 -6.72 14.59
CA LYS A 26 -8.87 -5.43 14.26
C LYS A 26 -8.07 -4.64 13.24
N GLN A 27 -8.67 -4.21 12.12
CA GLN A 27 -8.05 -3.31 11.15
C GLN A 27 -8.33 -1.86 11.53
N VAL A 28 -7.27 -1.10 11.82
CA VAL A 28 -7.38 0.35 12.01
C VAL A 28 -7.41 0.97 10.62
N GLN A 29 -8.57 1.50 10.23
CA GLN A 29 -8.70 2.31 9.02
C GLN A 29 -8.49 3.78 9.39
N GLY A 30 -7.57 4.45 8.71
CA GLY A 30 -7.14 5.81 9.05
C GLY A 30 -8.04 6.92 8.51
N GLU A 31 -8.83 6.65 7.47
CA GLU A 31 -9.50 7.72 6.70
C GLU A 31 -10.93 7.34 6.25
N ALA A 32 -11.66 6.56 7.04
CA ALA A 32 -13.06 6.26 6.73
C ALA A 32 -14.05 7.36 7.18
N GLY A 33 -13.56 8.41 7.87
CA GLY A 33 -14.40 9.27 8.71
C GLY A 33 -14.82 10.63 8.12
N ASP A 34 -14.32 11.04 6.95
CA ASP A 34 -14.49 12.44 6.50
C ASP A 34 -14.65 12.57 4.98
N VAL A 35 -15.39 11.63 4.37
CA VAL A 35 -15.75 11.72 2.94
C VAL A 35 -17.11 12.38 2.83
N ASP A 36 -17.13 13.62 2.35
CA ASP A 36 -18.35 14.33 1.98
C ASP A 36 -18.97 13.66 0.74
N MET A 37 -20.03 12.89 0.96
CA MET A 37 -20.75 12.18 -0.09
C MET A 37 -21.48 13.13 -1.05
N GLU A 38 -21.80 14.35 -0.62
CA GLU A 38 -22.41 15.38 -1.46
C GLU A 38 -21.36 15.94 -2.43
N ALA A 39 -20.16 16.26 -1.94
CA ALA A 39 -19.02 16.59 -2.80
C ALA A 39 -18.69 15.47 -3.79
N VAL A 40 -18.74 14.19 -3.38
CA VAL A 40 -18.53 13.05 -4.29
C VAL A 40 -19.60 13.00 -5.40
N SER A 41 -20.87 13.23 -5.06
CA SER A 41 -21.98 13.27 -6.02
C SER A 41 -21.81 14.41 -7.03
N ASP A 42 -21.47 15.61 -6.55
CA ASP A 42 -21.25 16.78 -7.40
C ASP A 42 -20.03 16.58 -8.32
N TRP A 43 -18.96 15.97 -7.83
CA TRP A 43 -17.79 15.62 -8.65
C TRP A 43 -18.13 14.68 -9.80
N HIS A 44 -19.02 13.70 -9.59
CA HIS A 44 -19.48 12.79 -10.67
C HIS A 44 -20.26 13.53 -11.75
N GLN A 45 -20.93 14.64 -11.42
CA GLN A 45 -21.66 15.47 -12.39
C GLN A 45 -20.76 16.46 -13.14
N ILE A 46 -19.66 16.89 -12.52
CA ILE A 46 -18.82 18.01 -12.99
C ILE A 46 -17.56 17.54 -13.76
N VAL A 47 -17.01 16.36 -13.45
CA VAL A 47 -15.65 15.96 -13.89
C VAL A 47 -15.65 14.51 -14.40
N PRO A 48 -15.38 14.18 -15.69
CA PRO A 48 -15.83 14.71 -16.95
C PRO A 48 -16.21 13.53 -17.91
N TYR A 49 -17.32 12.82 -17.70
CA TYR A 49 -17.70 11.70 -18.61
C TYR A 49 -18.06 12.18 -20.02
N LYS A 50 -18.65 13.38 -20.16
CA LYS A 50 -19.12 13.91 -21.45
C LYS A 50 -18.04 14.01 -22.53
N GLY A 51 -16.78 14.23 -22.14
CA GLY A 51 -15.65 14.28 -23.08
C GLY A 51 -14.98 12.91 -23.29
N LEU A 52 -15.24 11.95 -22.41
CA LEU A 52 -14.72 10.59 -22.50
C LEU A 52 -15.63 9.67 -23.33
N GLU A 53 -16.92 9.99 -23.45
CA GLU A 53 -17.91 9.26 -24.27
C GLU A 53 -17.49 9.09 -25.75
N GLN A 54 -16.63 9.97 -26.26
CA GLN A 54 -16.10 9.87 -27.64
C GLN A 54 -14.95 8.86 -27.78
N PHE A 55 -14.41 8.35 -26.67
CA PHE A 55 -13.36 7.33 -26.64
C PHE A 55 -13.94 6.00 -26.15
N SER A 56 -13.44 4.89 -26.69
CA SER A 56 -13.77 3.58 -26.12
C SER A 56 -13.14 3.44 -24.72
N GLU A 57 -13.74 2.61 -23.87
CA GLU A 57 -13.20 2.32 -22.52
C GLU A 57 -11.76 1.80 -22.56
N GLU A 58 -11.38 1.10 -23.63
CA GLU A 58 -10.01 0.62 -23.86
C GLU A 58 -8.99 1.74 -24.09
N ASN A 59 -9.44 2.92 -24.54
CA ASN A 59 -8.61 4.08 -24.85
C ASN A 59 -8.63 5.15 -23.75
N VAL A 60 -9.33 4.91 -22.64
CA VAL A 60 -9.36 5.81 -21.49
C VAL A 60 -8.49 5.22 -20.40
N PHE A 61 -7.35 5.85 -20.11
CA PHE A 61 -6.43 5.39 -19.07
C PHE A 61 -6.50 6.27 -17.84
N ASN A 62 -6.43 5.63 -16.67
CA ASN A 62 -6.15 6.31 -15.42
C ASN A 62 -4.75 5.95 -14.95
N VAL A 63 -4.01 6.93 -14.43
CA VAL A 63 -2.69 6.75 -13.86
C VAL A 63 -2.65 7.30 -12.45
N TYR A 64 -1.91 6.63 -11.57
CA TYR A 64 -1.81 7.00 -10.17
C TYR A 64 -0.39 6.76 -9.65
N GLU A 65 0.10 7.69 -8.83
CA GLU A 65 1.39 7.58 -8.16
C GLU A 65 1.18 7.04 -6.74
N THR A 66 1.82 5.91 -6.41
CA THR A 66 1.72 5.29 -5.08
C THR A 66 3.08 4.92 -4.49
N GLY A 67 3.14 4.84 -3.17
CA GLY A 67 4.35 4.42 -2.44
C GLY A 67 4.31 2.93 -2.11
N LEU A 68 5.28 2.16 -2.62
CA LEU A 68 5.50 0.76 -2.24
C LEU A 68 6.50 0.68 -1.08
N PHE A 69 6.00 0.34 0.11
CA PHE A 69 6.82 0.23 1.32
C PHE A 69 7.36 -1.20 1.53
N TRP A 70 8.57 -1.48 1.06
CA TRP A 70 9.12 -2.84 1.09
C TRP A 70 9.66 -3.28 2.47
N ARG A 71 9.87 -2.35 3.42
CA ARG A 71 10.31 -2.65 4.80
C ARG A 71 9.24 -2.37 5.86
N LEU A 72 8.01 -2.07 5.44
CA LEU A 72 6.94 -1.80 6.38
C LEU A 72 6.52 -3.10 7.07
N LEU A 73 6.73 -3.17 8.38
CA LEU A 73 6.23 -4.28 9.19
C LEU A 73 4.71 -4.19 9.34
N PRO A 74 4.02 -5.33 9.53
CA PRO A 74 2.60 -5.35 9.83
C PRO A 74 2.25 -4.41 10.97
N SER A 75 1.12 -3.74 10.83
CA SER A 75 0.62 -2.80 11.83
C SER A 75 0.05 -3.47 13.08
N LYS A 76 -0.03 -4.81 13.05
CA LYS A 76 -0.63 -5.66 14.07
C LYS A 76 0.31 -6.80 14.41
N THR A 77 0.42 -7.10 15.68
CA THR A 77 1.06 -8.31 16.20
C THR A 77 0.10 -8.95 17.19
N MET A 78 0.22 -10.26 17.40
CA MET A 78 -0.52 -10.94 18.46
C MET A 78 0.02 -10.49 19.81
N ALA A 79 -0.86 -10.02 20.69
CA ALA A 79 -0.51 -9.59 22.04
C ALA A 79 -1.56 -10.10 23.04
N PHE A 80 -1.15 -10.39 24.27
CA PHE A 80 -2.08 -10.80 25.32
C PHE A 80 -2.91 -9.61 25.81
N LYS A 81 -4.12 -9.90 26.31
CA LYS A 81 -5.00 -8.89 26.90
C LYS A 81 -4.34 -8.28 28.14
N GLY A 82 -4.08 -6.97 28.09
CA GLY A 82 -3.43 -6.22 29.17
C GLY A 82 -1.95 -5.91 28.93
N ASP A 83 -1.33 -6.55 27.94
CA ASP A 83 0.06 -6.23 27.57
C ASP A 83 0.14 -4.88 26.87
N ARG A 84 1.16 -4.11 27.26
CA ARG A 84 1.50 -2.87 26.57
C ARG A 84 2.20 -3.23 25.26
N CYS A 85 1.42 -3.35 24.19
CA CYS A 85 1.94 -3.63 22.85
C CYS A 85 2.56 -2.35 22.25
N THR A 86 3.85 -2.13 22.47
CA THR A 86 4.59 -1.00 21.88
C THR A 86 5.16 -1.39 20.53
N SER A 87 4.66 -0.80 19.45
CA SER A 87 5.29 -0.89 18.13
C SER A 87 6.51 0.03 18.10
N GLY A 88 7.65 -0.47 17.60
CA GLY A 88 8.78 0.38 17.23
C GLY A 88 8.45 1.34 16.08
N LYS A 89 9.38 2.25 15.76
CA LYS A 89 9.29 3.16 14.61
C LYS A 89 9.14 2.31 13.34
N ARG A 90 8.01 2.45 12.64
CA ARG A 90 7.79 1.75 11.37
C ARG A 90 8.73 2.30 10.31
N SER A 91 9.30 1.43 9.50
CA SER A 91 10.06 1.88 8.34
C SER A 91 9.15 2.66 7.41
N LYS A 92 9.59 3.85 7.04
CA LYS A 92 8.96 4.69 6.01
C LYS A 92 9.68 4.56 4.66
N GLU A 93 10.63 3.61 4.55
CA GLU A 93 11.31 3.35 3.29
C GLU A 93 10.31 2.81 2.28
N ARG A 94 10.21 3.52 1.15
CA ARG A 94 9.29 3.25 0.07
C ARG A 94 9.89 3.67 -1.26
N ILE A 95 9.47 3.01 -2.33
CA ILE A 95 9.72 3.46 -3.69
C ILE A 95 8.42 4.05 -4.21
N THR A 96 8.53 5.11 -4.98
CA THR A 96 7.38 5.65 -5.69
C THR A 96 7.21 4.87 -6.98
N VAL A 97 6.00 4.43 -7.27
CA VAL A 97 5.66 3.72 -8.50
C VAL A 97 4.45 4.40 -9.14
N LEU A 98 4.57 4.70 -10.43
CA LEU A 98 3.43 5.08 -11.25
C LEU A 98 2.78 3.80 -11.78
N VAL A 99 1.49 3.66 -11.52
CA VAL A 99 0.65 2.57 -12.03
C VAL A 99 -0.41 3.15 -12.94
N GLY A 100 -0.86 2.36 -13.92
CA GLY A 100 -1.97 2.77 -14.78
C GLY A 100 -2.65 1.60 -15.44
N SER A 101 -3.94 1.77 -15.72
CA SER A 101 -4.72 0.81 -16.51
C SER A 101 -5.78 1.56 -17.32
N ASN A 102 -6.25 0.92 -18.38
CA ASN A 102 -7.42 1.40 -19.09
C ASN A 102 -8.70 1.20 -18.26
N MET A 103 -9.78 1.86 -18.68
CA MET A 103 -11.06 1.88 -17.97
C MET A 103 -11.72 0.51 -17.92
N SER A 104 -11.54 -0.31 -18.96
CA SER A 104 -12.03 -1.70 -19.00
C SER A 104 -11.18 -2.68 -18.16
N GLY A 105 -9.97 -2.27 -17.75
CA GLY A 105 -9.03 -3.10 -16.99
C GLY A 105 -8.34 -4.20 -17.81
N THR A 106 -8.54 -4.23 -19.14
CA THR A 106 -7.91 -5.22 -20.04
C THR A 106 -6.43 -4.94 -20.27
N GLU A 107 -6.01 -3.69 -20.14
CA GLU A 107 -4.63 -3.26 -20.34
C GLU A 107 -4.07 -2.59 -19.08
N LYS A 108 -2.86 -3.00 -18.71
CA LYS A 108 -2.08 -2.41 -17.63
C LYS A 108 -0.82 -1.81 -18.22
N MET A 109 -0.54 -0.56 -17.85
CA MET A 109 0.70 0.09 -18.22
C MET A 109 1.89 -0.59 -17.51
N PRO A 110 3.08 -0.62 -18.14
CA PRO A 110 4.31 -0.98 -17.44
C PRO A 110 4.51 -0.14 -16.18
N LEU A 111 5.03 -0.76 -15.12
CA LEU A 111 5.35 -0.05 -13.89
C LEU A 111 6.54 0.88 -14.13
N LEU A 112 6.37 2.15 -13.77
CA LEU A 112 7.46 3.11 -13.77
C LEU A 112 7.87 3.42 -12.33
N VAL A 113 9.13 3.12 -11.99
CA VAL A 113 9.71 3.49 -10.70
C VAL A 113 10.20 4.93 -10.78
N ILE A 114 9.76 5.77 -9.84
CA ILE A 114 10.17 7.17 -9.77
C ILE A 114 11.07 7.35 -8.55
N GLY A 115 12.27 7.88 -8.76
CA GLY A 115 13.19 8.21 -7.68
C GLY A 115 13.73 9.63 -7.77
N LYS A 116 14.46 10.06 -6.75
CA LYS A 116 15.04 11.41 -6.72
C LYS A 116 16.30 11.55 -7.58
N SER A 117 17.15 10.52 -7.59
CA SER A 117 18.47 10.59 -8.23
C SER A 117 18.37 10.20 -9.70
N ARG A 118 18.98 10.97 -10.59
CA ARG A 118 19.10 10.58 -12.01
C ARG A 118 19.89 9.29 -12.20
N SER A 119 20.85 9.01 -11.33
CA SER A 119 21.64 7.78 -11.34
C SER A 119 21.74 7.23 -9.92
N PRO A 120 20.80 6.36 -9.50
CA PRO A 120 20.87 5.72 -8.19
C PRO A 120 22.14 4.87 -8.06
N ARG A 121 22.85 5.00 -6.94
CA ARG A 121 24.06 4.20 -6.67
C ARG A 121 23.79 2.69 -6.69
N CYS A 122 22.58 2.27 -6.28
CA CYS A 122 22.16 0.87 -6.30
C CYS A 122 22.00 0.29 -7.71
N PHE A 123 21.89 1.13 -8.75
CA PHE A 123 21.82 0.68 -10.14
C PHE A 123 23.21 0.58 -10.79
N LYS A 124 24.26 1.01 -10.08
CA LYS A 124 25.63 0.88 -10.59
C LYS A 124 25.95 -0.60 -10.79
N ASN A 125 26.22 -0.97 -12.04
CA ASN A 125 26.49 -2.35 -12.46
C ASN A 125 25.32 -3.34 -12.27
N ALA A 126 24.09 -2.83 -12.12
CA ALA A 126 22.89 -3.65 -12.03
C ALA A 126 21.94 -3.32 -13.19
N SER A 127 21.41 -4.37 -13.84
CA SER A 127 20.27 -4.24 -14.73
C SER A 127 19.01 -4.53 -13.91
N VAL A 128 18.09 -3.56 -13.87
CA VAL A 128 16.81 -3.71 -13.17
C VAL A 128 15.69 -3.91 -14.18
N PRO A 129 14.73 -4.81 -13.94
CA PRO A 129 13.68 -5.16 -14.91
C PRO A 129 12.50 -4.17 -14.87
N VAL A 130 12.77 -2.90 -14.54
CA VAL A 130 11.76 -1.85 -14.36
C VAL A 130 12.25 -0.58 -15.02
N ASP A 131 11.32 0.15 -15.63
CA ASP A 131 11.61 1.49 -16.10
C ASP A 131 11.81 2.41 -14.88
N TYR A 132 12.78 3.32 -15.00
CA TYR A 132 13.12 4.24 -13.93
C TYR A 132 13.23 5.67 -14.46
N GLU A 133 12.53 6.57 -13.79
CA GLU A 133 12.63 8.00 -14.05
C GLU A 133 13.01 8.77 -12.79
N ALA A 134 13.76 9.86 -12.99
CA ALA A 134 14.20 10.70 -11.90
C ALA A 134 13.40 12.00 -11.83
N ASN A 135 12.77 12.24 -10.70
CA ASN A 135 12.03 13.46 -10.41
C ASN A 135 12.51 14.04 -9.08
N GLN A 136 13.01 15.27 -9.08
CA GLN A 136 13.46 15.94 -7.85
C GLN A 136 12.33 16.16 -6.85
N LYS A 137 11.09 16.29 -7.35
CA LYS A 137 9.87 16.41 -6.55
C LYS A 137 9.26 15.04 -6.19
N ALA A 138 9.88 13.93 -6.60
CA ALA A 138 9.47 12.60 -6.14
C ALA A 138 9.43 12.58 -4.61
N TRP A 139 8.31 12.13 -4.08
CA TRP A 139 7.93 12.24 -2.67
C TRP A 139 8.87 11.48 -1.74
N MET A 140 9.99 12.10 -1.38
CA MET A 140 10.77 11.71 -0.19
C MET A 140 10.88 12.92 0.73
N THR A 141 9.94 13.08 1.66
CA THR A 141 10.20 13.79 2.92
C THR A 141 10.80 12.78 3.89
N GLY A 142 12.05 12.40 3.61
CA GLY A 142 12.92 11.78 4.60
C GLY A 142 13.77 12.88 5.20
N GLU A 143 13.26 13.56 6.23
CA GLU A 143 14.14 14.18 7.21
C GLU A 143 14.94 13.04 7.83
N HIS A 144 16.24 13.03 7.56
CA HIS A 144 17.20 12.30 8.35
C HIS A 144 17.53 13.19 9.55
N ASP A 145 17.18 12.70 10.74
CA ASP A 145 17.67 13.21 12.03
C ASP A 145 19.22 13.19 12.06
#